data_AF-A0A961DP03-F1
#
_entry.id   AF-A0A961DP03-F1
#
_cell.length_a   1.000
_cell.length_b   1.000
_cell.length_c   1.000
_cell.angle_alpha   90.00
_cell.angle_beta   90.00
_cell.angle_gamma   90.00
#
_symmetry.space_group_name_H-M   'P 1'
#
loop_
_entity.id
_entity.type
_entity.pdbx_description
1 polymer ?
#
loop_
_entity_poly.entity_id
_entity_poly.type
_entity_poly.pdbx_seq_one_letter_code
_entity_poly.pdbx_strand_id
1 'polypeptide(L)'
;MKIFSRRRAVAVAALATAGLVGACTPPESGTPDPNVKSVSNAVFEWEISREANNAAFAPGQFNWWNAGTAAATNDATYNNATHGNATVLKKNASGTFVPIGSESAVSFANRTKKGNGAAVTTGNSNFLDQKVRYTAGTGKVNTATGVATISWSGTFTINFYGIYVPFQVANPKLTVDASGKGTLTATLSGIAKDQSDPEAPGVTLPKTNVTLAEVPNFYSSGSIATGASAAQPNYLGKVVTTHPDAAPQSASGTAYHGSWPQNFVNFQNATGLSSYWYSSGGAADALKVQLPFSVNYSIAG
;
A
#
# COMPACT_ATOMS: atom_id res chain seq x y z
N MET A 1 16.69 -62.78 39.13
CA MET A 1 15.63 -63.50 39.89
C MET A 1 14.29 -63.03 39.34
N LYS A 2 13.38 -63.79 38.72
CA LYS A 2 13.14 -65.21 38.48
C LYS A 2 12.40 -65.33 37.14
N ILE A 3 12.70 -66.40 36.40
CA ILE A 3 11.92 -66.95 35.27
C ILE A 3 10.68 -67.69 35.81
N PHE A 4 9.61 -67.82 34.99
CA PHE A 4 8.68 -68.96 34.77
C PHE A 4 7.32 -68.40 34.29
N SER A 5 6.81 -68.57 33.05
CA SER A 5 6.48 -69.76 32.24
C SER A 5 5.02 -70.25 32.40
N ARG A 6 4.34 -70.40 31.23
CA ARG A 6 3.19 -71.29 30.83
C ARG A 6 1.94 -70.51 30.37
N ARG A 7 1.16 -70.89 29.36
CA ARG A 7 1.23 -71.80 28.18
C ARG A 7 -0.10 -71.58 27.40
N ARG A 8 -0.01 -71.52 26.06
CA ARG A 8 -0.98 -71.97 25.01
C ARG A 8 -2.46 -71.54 25.07
N ALA A 9 -2.95 -70.93 23.99
CA ALA A 9 -3.85 -71.59 23.02
C ALA A 9 -3.96 -70.78 21.72
N VAL A 10 -3.95 -71.51 20.61
CA VAL A 10 -4.19 -71.03 19.23
C VAL A 10 -5.70 -71.00 18.99
N ALA A 11 -6.21 -69.94 18.37
CA ALA A 11 -7.42 -70.00 17.56
C ALA A 11 -7.28 -69.00 16.40
N VAL A 12 -6.98 -69.53 15.21
CA VAL A 12 -7.06 -68.80 13.95
C VAL A 12 -8.54 -68.80 13.56
N ALA A 13 -9.18 -67.64 13.63
CA ALA A 13 -10.48 -67.40 13.02
C ALA A 13 -10.27 -66.44 11.85
N ALA A 14 -10.32 -66.98 10.63
CA ALA A 14 -10.42 -66.18 9.42
C ALA A 14 -11.84 -65.59 9.35
N LEU A 15 -11.98 -64.28 9.57
CA LEU A 15 -13.16 -63.54 9.17
C LEU A 15 -12.79 -62.65 7.98
N ALA A 16 -13.42 -62.95 6.84
CA ALA A 16 -13.44 -62.09 5.67
C ALA A 16 -14.27 -60.84 6.00
N THR A 17 -13.62 -59.67 6.04
CA THR A 17 -14.31 -58.38 5.97
C THR A 17 -14.14 -57.82 4.56
N ALA A 18 -15.22 -57.85 3.80
CA ALA A 18 -15.36 -57.09 2.57
C ALA A 18 -15.19 -55.59 2.88
N GLY A 19 -14.07 -55.01 2.45
CA GLY A 19 -13.86 -53.57 2.53
C GLY A 19 -14.75 -52.87 1.52
N LEU A 20 -15.70 -52.06 2.00
CA LEU A 20 -16.33 -51.05 1.17
C LEU A 20 -15.24 -50.10 0.67
N VAL A 21 -15.01 -50.12 -0.64
CA VAL A 21 -14.25 -49.08 -1.33
C VAL A 21 -15.14 -47.83 -1.30
N GLY A 22 -14.95 -46.99 -0.29
CA GLY A 22 -15.49 -45.64 -0.28
C GLY A 22 -14.89 -44.90 -1.47
N ALA A 23 -15.68 -44.67 -2.50
CA ALA A 23 -15.28 -43.85 -3.62
C ALA A 23 -14.93 -42.46 -3.10
N CYS A 24 -13.64 -42.12 -3.08
CA CYS A 24 -13.21 -40.73 -3.06
C CYS A 24 -13.73 -40.10 -4.35
N THR A 25 -14.92 -39.49 -4.30
CA THR A 25 -15.31 -38.52 -5.32
C THR A 25 -14.32 -37.37 -5.22
N PRO A 26 -13.52 -37.09 -6.27
CA PRO A 26 -12.76 -35.85 -6.33
C PRO A 26 -13.75 -34.68 -6.14
N PRO A 27 -13.37 -33.59 -5.47
CA PRO A 27 -14.20 -32.40 -5.47
C PRO A 27 -14.51 -32.04 -6.93
N GLU A 28 -15.80 -31.83 -7.20
CA GLU A 28 -16.31 -31.47 -8.51
C GLU A 28 -15.55 -30.22 -8.97
N SER A 29 -14.62 -30.43 -9.90
CA SER A 29 -13.94 -29.34 -10.59
C SER A 29 -14.98 -28.68 -11.47
N GLY A 30 -15.75 -27.77 -10.90
CA GLY A 30 -16.75 -27.00 -11.64
C GLY A 30 -16.10 -26.38 -12.87
N THR A 31 -16.81 -26.40 -14.00
CA THR A 31 -16.37 -25.77 -15.24
C THR A 31 -15.92 -24.33 -14.92
N PRO A 32 -14.67 -23.93 -15.28
CA PRO A 32 -14.21 -22.57 -15.04
C PRO A 32 -15.20 -21.57 -15.66
N ASP A 33 -15.64 -20.58 -14.89
CA ASP A 33 -16.49 -19.50 -15.40
C ASP A 33 -15.77 -18.83 -16.59
N PRO A 34 -16.33 -18.91 -17.82
CA PRO A 34 -15.66 -18.40 -19.02
C PRO A 34 -15.45 -16.88 -18.98
N ASN A 35 -16.18 -16.17 -18.10
CA ASN A 35 -16.02 -14.73 -17.90
C ASN A 35 -14.85 -14.41 -16.96
N VAL A 36 -14.34 -15.37 -16.19
CA VAL A 36 -13.21 -15.13 -15.29
C VAL A 36 -11.91 -15.27 -16.07
N LYS A 37 -11.26 -14.14 -16.32
CA LYS A 37 -9.98 -14.06 -17.03
C LYS A 37 -8.83 -13.80 -16.07
N SER A 38 -7.69 -14.43 -16.34
CA SER A 38 -6.45 -14.17 -15.61
C SER A 38 -5.88 -12.82 -16.00
N VAL A 39 -5.37 -12.09 -15.00
CA VAL A 39 -4.62 -10.85 -15.15
C VAL A 39 -3.14 -11.13 -14.92
N SER A 40 -2.29 -10.66 -15.83
CA SER A 40 -0.84 -10.70 -15.69
C SER A 40 -0.22 -9.36 -16.02
N ASN A 41 1.00 -9.12 -15.51
CA ASN A 41 1.77 -7.90 -15.73
C ASN A 41 1.00 -6.60 -15.41
N ALA A 42 0.10 -6.65 -14.42
CA ALA A 42 -0.60 -5.46 -13.99
C ALA A 42 0.40 -4.45 -13.40
N VAL A 43 0.22 -3.18 -13.73
CA VAL A 43 1.03 -2.07 -13.25
C VAL A 43 0.17 -1.13 -12.42
N PHE A 44 0.52 -0.96 -11.16
CA PHE A 44 -0.10 0.00 -10.24
C PHE A 44 0.84 1.18 -10.02
N GLU A 45 0.36 2.41 -10.19
CA GLU A 45 1.14 3.61 -9.91
C GLU A 45 0.38 4.64 -9.09
N TRP A 46 1.06 5.28 -8.13
CA TRP A 46 0.42 6.29 -7.27
C TRP A 46 1.38 7.34 -6.72
N GLU A 47 0.92 8.60 -6.71
CA GLU A 47 1.58 9.74 -6.08
C GLU A 47 1.07 10.04 -4.66
N ILE A 48 0.11 9.26 -4.15
CA ILE A 48 -0.41 9.29 -2.76
C ILE A 48 -1.17 10.58 -2.42
N SER A 49 -0.45 11.64 -2.12
CA SER A 49 -0.97 12.97 -1.82
C SER A 49 0.09 14.02 -2.09
N ARG A 50 -0.32 15.29 -2.15
CA ARG A 50 0.64 16.39 -2.23
C ARG A 50 1.40 16.55 -0.91
N GLU A 51 0.78 16.25 0.22
CA GLU A 51 1.42 16.27 1.54
C GLU A 51 2.59 15.29 1.62
N ALA A 52 2.41 14.06 1.13
CA ALA A 52 3.47 13.06 1.05
C ALA A 52 4.57 13.42 0.03
N ASN A 53 4.37 14.48 -0.75
CA ASN A 53 5.27 14.99 -1.79
C ASN A 53 5.75 16.41 -1.49
N ASN A 54 5.72 16.85 -0.23
CA ASN A 54 6.04 18.23 0.16
C ASN A 54 7.27 18.35 1.08
N ALA A 55 7.72 19.58 1.28
CA ALA A 55 8.53 19.94 2.44
C ALA A 55 7.71 19.75 3.73
N ALA A 56 8.39 19.39 4.81
CA ALA A 56 7.81 19.34 6.15
C ALA A 56 7.98 20.70 6.84
N PHE A 57 7.18 20.95 7.88
CA PHE A 57 7.26 22.19 8.66
C PHE A 57 8.49 22.25 9.58
N ALA A 58 9.10 21.10 9.90
CA ALA A 58 10.40 21.07 10.55
C ALA A 58 11.48 21.63 9.60
N PRO A 59 12.32 22.59 10.05
CA PRO A 59 13.32 23.23 9.19
C PRO A 59 14.21 22.21 8.47
N GLY A 60 14.30 22.35 7.14
CA GLY A 60 15.16 21.50 6.29
C GLY A 60 14.62 20.09 6.02
N GLN A 61 13.46 19.72 6.56
CA GLN A 61 12.91 18.37 6.41
C GLN A 61 11.93 18.26 5.23
N PHE A 62 11.87 17.07 4.62
CA PHE A 62 11.07 16.79 3.42
C PHE A 62 10.48 15.38 3.47
N ASN A 63 9.34 15.18 2.82
CA ASN A 63 8.69 13.88 2.72
C ASN A 63 9.17 13.13 1.47
N TRP A 64 10.34 12.50 1.56
CA TRP A 64 10.99 11.84 0.42
C TRP A 64 10.99 10.32 0.54
N TRP A 65 11.01 9.62 -0.59
CA TRP A 65 10.69 8.18 -0.64
C TRP A 65 11.91 7.35 -1.06
N ASN A 66 11.94 6.08 -0.64
CA ASN A 66 12.87 5.07 -1.15
C ASN A 66 12.20 3.71 -1.26
N ALA A 67 12.77 2.78 -2.02
CA ALA A 67 12.29 1.40 -2.02
C ALA A 67 12.85 0.62 -0.82
N GLY A 68 12.10 -0.39 -0.40
CA GLY A 68 12.47 -1.30 0.69
C GLY A 68 11.96 -0.90 2.06
N THR A 69 12.33 -1.70 3.07
CA THR A 69 11.87 -1.58 4.45
C THR A 69 12.76 -0.75 5.35
N ALA A 70 14.02 -0.53 4.95
CA ALA A 70 14.93 0.33 5.69
C ALA A 70 14.56 1.80 5.41
N ALA A 71 14.32 2.54 6.49
CA ALA A 71 14.54 3.99 6.47
C ALA A 71 15.99 4.25 6.07
N ALA A 72 16.29 5.37 5.42
CA ALA A 72 17.68 5.69 5.18
C ALA A 72 18.42 5.84 6.51
N THR A 73 19.54 5.14 6.62
CA THR A 73 20.35 5.10 7.84
C THR A 73 21.08 6.41 8.09
N ASN A 74 21.14 7.27 7.07
CA ASN A 74 21.52 8.67 7.17
C ASN A 74 20.80 9.47 6.09
N ASP A 75 20.63 10.77 6.34
CA ASP A 75 20.06 11.71 5.37
C ASP A 75 21.12 12.08 4.30
N ALA A 76 21.90 11.08 3.82
CA ALA A 76 23.00 11.23 2.86
C ALA A 76 22.90 10.33 1.61
N THR A 77 22.07 9.26 1.60
CA THR A 77 21.85 8.42 0.40
C THR A 77 20.45 7.84 0.31
N TYR A 78 20.01 7.52 -0.92
CA TYR A 78 18.89 6.59 -1.11
C TYR A 78 19.39 5.18 -0.80
N ASN A 79 18.57 4.38 -0.11
CA ASN A 79 18.88 2.98 0.12
C ASN A 79 18.80 2.17 -1.18
N ASN A 80 17.69 2.31 -1.91
CA ASN A 80 17.42 1.62 -3.18
C ASN A 80 16.31 2.35 -3.96
N ALA A 81 16.34 2.25 -5.28
CA ALA A 81 15.23 2.69 -6.14
C ALA A 81 14.14 1.61 -6.30
N THR A 82 14.49 0.33 -6.12
CA THR A 82 13.58 -0.82 -6.31
C THR A 82 13.70 -1.83 -5.16
N HIS A 83 12.58 -2.42 -4.75
CA HIS A 83 12.51 -3.55 -3.82
C HIS A 83 11.33 -4.46 -4.15
N GLY A 84 11.62 -5.72 -4.46
CA GLY A 84 10.64 -6.59 -5.13
C GLY A 84 10.22 -5.97 -6.45
N ASN A 85 8.92 -5.89 -6.71
CA ASN A 85 8.39 -5.24 -7.91
C ASN A 85 7.96 -3.78 -7.68
N ALA A 86 8.33 -3.18 -6.54
CA ALA A 86 8.08 -1.77 -6.25
C ALA A 86 9.29 -0.92 -6.62
N THR A 87 9.10 0.08 -7.48
CA THR A 87 10.11 1.09 -7.84
C THR A 87 9.61 2.48 -7.44
N VAL A 88 10.45 3.23 -6.74
CA VAL A 88 10.22 4.65 -6.47
C VAL A 88 10.78 5.47 -7.61
N LEU A 89 9.94 6.33 -8.18
CA LEU A 89 10.22 7.19 -9.31
C LEU A 89 10.12 8.66 -8.90
N LYS A 90 10.86 9.52 -9.58
CA LYS A 90 10.76 10.98 -9.45
C LYS A 90 10.82 11.61 -10.84
N LYS A 91 10.08 12.71 -11.07
CA LYS A 91 10.20 13.44 -12.34
C LYS A 91 11.59 14.08 -12.45
N ASN A 92 12.25 13.88 -13.57
CA ASN A 92 13.49 14.55 -13.91
C ASN A 92 13.28 15.94 -14.53
N ALA A 93 14.35 16.58 -14.98
CA ALA A 93 14.32 17.91 -15.59
C ALA A 93 13.43 17.98 -16.85
N SER A 94 13.30 16.88 -17.59
CA SER A 94 12.44 16.76 -18.76
C SER A 94 10.97 16.47 -18.42
N GLY A 95 10.62 16.31 -17.13
CA GLY A 95 9.28 15.97 -16.68
C GLY A 95 8.95 14.47 -16.74
N THR A 96 9.92 13.62 -17.04
CA THR A 96 9.75 12.16 -17.14
C THR A 96 10.00 11.50 -15.79
N PHE A 97 9.13 10.58 -15.38
CA PHE A 97 9.38 9.74 -14.21
C PHE A 97 10.50 8.74 -14.48
N VAL A 98 11.58 8.86 -13.73
CA VAL A 98 12.74 7.96 -13.75
C VAL A 98 13.00 7.41 -12.34
N PRO A 99 13.68 6.26 -12.18
CA PRO A 99 14.05 5.74 -10.86
C PRO A 99 14.84 6.78 -10.05
N ILE A 100 14.53 6.93 -8.76
CA ILE A 100 15.32 7.81 -7.89
C ILE A 100 16.80 7.42 -7.91
N GLY A 101 17.70 8.41 -7.87
CA GLY A 101 19.13 8.17 -7.92
C GLY A 101 19.70 7.76 -9.29
N SER A 102 18.89 7.59 -10.33
CA SER A 102 19.39 7.17 -11.66
C SER A 102 20.20 8.25 -12.37
N GLU A 103 20.02 9.52 -12.01
CA GLU A 103 20.71 10.66 -12.61
C GLU A 103 20.75 11.85 -11.65
N SER A 104 21.59 12.85 -11.96
CA SER A 104 21.84 14.00 -11.08
C SER A 104 20.55 14.73 -10.65
N ALA A 105 19.61 14.93 -11.59
CA ALA A 105 18.34 15.63 -11.35
C ALA A 105 17.44 14.95 -10.29
N VAL A 106 17.56 13.63 -10.14
CA VAL A 106 16.80 12.84 -9.16
C VAL A 106 17.71 12.18 -8.13
N SER A 107 18.95 12.66 -8.01
CA SER A 107 19.92 12.17 -7.03
C SER A 107 19.48 12.50 -5.60
N PHE A 108 20.09 11.84 -4.63
CA PHE A 108 19.79 12.09 -3.22
C PHE A 108 20.11 13.53 -2.80
N ALA A 109 21.16 14.14 -3.35
CA ALA A 109 21.50 15.55 -3.12
C ALA A 109 20.40 16.52 -3.60
N ASN A 110 19.58 16.09 -4.56
CA ASN A 110 18.44 16.85 -5.09
C ASN A 110 17.09 16.30 -4.61
N ARG A 111 17.04 15.45 -3.58
CA ARG A 111 15.79 14.86 -3.06
C ARG A 111 14.76 15.91 -2.63
N THR A 112 15.24 17.08 -2.20
CA THR A 112 14.46 18.23 -1.69
C THR A 112 14.01 19.20 -2.78
N LYS A 113 14.34 18.93 -4.04
CA LYS A 113 14.05 19.79 -5.20
C LYS A 113 13.17 19.07 -6.21
N LYS A 114 12.59 19.83 -7.12
CA LYS A 114 12.02 19.28 -8.36
C LYS A 114 13.15 18.80 -9.29
N GLY A 115 12.80 17.98 -10.28
CA GLY A 115 13.77 17.51 -11.28
C GLY A 115 14.44 18.64 -12.08
N ASN A 116 13.77 19.78 -12.25
CA ASN A 116 14.34 20.97 -12.89
C ASN A 116 15.17 21.86 -11.93
N GLY A 117 15.40 21.41 -10.69
CA GLY A 117 16.19 22.13 -9.68
C GLY A 117 15.41 23.15 -8.85
N ALA A 118 14.12 23.39 -9.13
CA ALA A 118 13.31 24.32 -8.34
C ALA A 118 13.16 23.84 -6.89
N ALA A 119 13.29 24.77 -5.95
CA ALA A 119 13.13 24.48 -4.52
C ALA A 119 11.67 24.14 -4.19
N VAL A 120 11.49 23.11 -3.37
CA VAL A 120 10.22 22.80 -2.71
C VAL A 120 10.25 23.42 -1.32
N THR A 121 9.19 24.10 -0.91
CA THR A 121 9.04 24.66 0.44
C THR A 121 7.59 24.52 0.89
N THR A 122 7.32 24.65 2.18
CA THR A 122 5.94 24.62 2.71
C THR A 122 5.08 25.79 2.22
N GLY A 123 5.69 26.86 1.72
CA GLY A 123 5.01 28.10 1.31
C GLY A 123 4.83 28.27 -0.21
N ASN A 124 5.28 27.31 -1.04
CA ASN A 124 5.14 27.39 -2.48
C ASN A 124 4.31 26.24 -3.06
N SER A 125 4.01 26.32 -4.35
CA SER A 125 3.20 25.31 -5.06
C SER A 125 4.06 24.24 -5.75
N ASN A 126 5.32 24.07 -5.35
CA ASN A 126 6.19 23.04 -5.87
C ASN A 126 6.08 21.78 -5.01
N PHE A 127 6.12 20.62 -5.65
CA PHE A 127 6.13 19.31 -4.98
C PHE A 127 7.31 18.48 -5.48
N LEU A 128 7.69 17.47 -4.73
CA LEU A 128 8.82 16.60 -5.04
C LEU A 128 8.57 15.72 -6.28
N ASP A 129 7.34 15.63 -6.79
CA ASP A 129 6.98 14.87 -7.98
C ASP A 129 7.46 13.39 -7.91
N GLN A 130 7.21 12.73 -6.77
CA GLN A 130 7.54 11.32 -6.52
C GLN A 130 6.31 10.42 -6.71
N LYS A 131 6.57 9.21 -7.18
CA LYS A 131 5.55 8.19 -7.47
C LYS A 131 6.10 6.82 -7.12
N VAL A 132 5.25 5.91 -6.65
CA VAL A 132 5.57 4.49 -6.62
C VAL A 132 4.97 3.79 -7.83
N ARG A 133 5.73 2.87 -8.42
CA ARG A 133 5.25 1.93 -9.45
C ARG A 133 5.44 0.51 -8.94
N TYR A 134 4.36 -0.26 -8.91
CA TYR A 134 4.39 -1.71 -8.72
C TYR A 134 4.16 -2.39 -10.07
N THR A 135 5.06 -3.28 -10.47
CA THR A 135 4.94 -4.10 -11.68
C THR A 135 4.64 -5.55 -11.35
N ALA A 136 4.47 -6.38 -12.39
CA ALA A 136 4.25 -7.82 -12.26
C ALA A 136 3.06 -8.19 -11.36
N GLY A 137 2.03 -7.34 -11.32
CA GLY A 137 0.80 -7.66 -10.62
C GLY A 137 0.07 -8.80 -11.30
N THR A 138 -0.54 -9.66 -10.50
CA THR A 138 -1.27 -10.84 -10.97
C THR A 138 -2.62 -10.95 -10.29
N GLY A 139 -3.58 -11.58 -10.95
CA GLY A 139 -4.93 -11.62 -10.44
C GLY A 139 -5.94 -12.25 -11.37
N LYS A 140 -7.21 -11.94 -11.12
CA LYS A 140 -8.34 -12.32 -11.95
C LYS A 140 -9.32 -11.18 -12.06
N VAL A 141 -10.06 -11.14 -13.17
CA VAL A 141 -11.20 -10.25 -13.39
C VAL A 141 -12.32 -11.02 -14.06
N ASN A 142 -13.56 -10.82 -13.60
CA ASN A 142 -14.75 -11.32 -14.27
C ASN A 142 -15.21 -10.28 -15.30
N THR A 143 -15.13 -10.60 -16.58
CA THR A 143 -15.42 -9.67 -17.68
C THR A 143 -16.90 -9.32 -17.83
N ALA A 144 -17.80 -10.09 -17.22
CA ALA A 144 -19.23 -9.81 -17.23
C ALA A 144 -19.66 -8.88 -16.08
N THR A 145 -19.02 -9.00 -14.91
CA THR A 145 -19.44 -8.28 -13.68
C THR A 145 -18.46 -7.20 -13.23
N GLY A 146 -17.22 -7.21 -13.73
CA GLY A 146 -16.16 -6.30 -13.27
C GLY A 146 -15.54 -6.69 -11.92
N VAL A 147 -15.98 -7.79 -11.29
CA VAL A 147 -15.37 -8.29 -10.06
C VAL A 147 -13.90 -8.62 -10.32
N ALA A 148 -12.99 -8.01 -9.56
CA ALA A 148 -11.56 -8.19 -9.75
C ALA A 148 -10.80 -8.37 -8.44
N THR A 149 -9.69 -9.11 -8.50
CA THR A 149 -8.69 -9.14 -7.43
C THR A 149 -7.30 -9.18 -8.07
N ILE A 150 -6.48 -8.18 -7.78
CA ILE A 150 -5.12 -8.05 -8.32
C ILE A 150 -4.18 -7.74 -7.16
N SER A 151 -3.05 -8.45 -7.09
CA SER A 151 -2.05 -8.29 -6.04
C SER A 151 -0.67 -8.04 -6.63
N TRP A 152 0.12 -7.23 -5.93
CA TRP A 152 1.51 -6.95 -6.25
C TRP A 152 2.40 -7.28 -5.06
N SER A 153 3.70 -7.50 -5.32
CA SER A 153 4.72 -7.68 -4.30
C SER A 153 5.74 -6.56 -4.35
N GLY A 154 6.26 -6.17 -3.19
CA GLY A 154 7.29 -5.14 -3.07
C GLY A 154 6.97 -4.17 -1.95
N THR A 155 7.91 -3.27 -1.68
CA THR A 155 7.81 -2.33 -0.56
C THR A 155 8.46 -1.02 -0.93
N PHE A 156 7.84 0.09 -0.53
CA PHE A 156 8.51 1.39 -0.47
C PHE A 156 8.30 2.01 0.91
N THR A 157 9.20 2.92 1.24
CA THR A 157 9.17 3.73 2.46
C THR A 157 8.88 5.18 2.09
N ILE A 158 8.01 5.81 2.87
CA ILE A 158 7.87 7.26 2.91
C ILE A 158 8.63 7.72 4.15
N ASN A 159 9.74 8.42 3.94
CA ASN A 159 10.47 9.07 5.02
C ASN A 159 9.75 10.40 5.28
N PHE A 160 8.90 10.40 6.31
CA PHE A 160 8.10 11.56 6.68
C PHE A 160 8.87 12.42 7.68
N TYR A 161 8.88 13.74 7.44
CA TYR A 161 9.74 14.70 8.17
C TYR A 161 11.21 14.29 8.07
N GLY A 162 11.68 14.06 6.84
CA GLY A 162 12.95 13.38 6.62
C GLY A 162 12.87 11.97 7.18
N ILE A 163 13.85 11.55 7.96
CA ILE A 163 13.91 10.21 8.55
C ILE A 163 13.28 10.12 9.95
N TYR A 164 12.59 11.17 10.41
CA TYR A 164 12.03 11.19 11.77
C TYR A 164 10.92 10.16 11.94
N VAL A 165 9.97 10.07 11.00
CA VAL A 165 8.84 9.15 11.12
C VAL A 165 8.64 8.33 9.85
N PRO A 166 9.55 7.39 9.54
CA PRO A 166 9.45 6.56 8.35
C PRO A 166 8.37 5.48 8.53
N PHE A 167 7.58 5.27 7.49
CA PHE A 167 6.68 4.12 7.41
C PHE A 167 6.73 3.48 6.03
N GLN A 168 6.47 2.18 6.00
CA GLN A 168 6.54 1.34 4.81
C GLN A 168 5.14 0.98 4.34
N VAL A 169 4.99 0.85 3.02
CA VAL A 169 3.80 0.30 2.37
C VAL A 169 4.22 -0.92 1.56
N ALA A 170 3.69 -2.09 1.91
CA ALA A 170 4.07 -3.35 1.32
C ALA A 170 2.88 -4.08 0.70
N ASN A 171 3.16 -4.76 -0.42
CA ASN A 171 2.30 -5.77 -1.05
C ASN A 171 0.84 -5.30 -1.25
N PRO A 172 0.60 -4.27 -2.07
CA PRO A 172 -0.74 -3.77 -2.27
C PRO A 172 -1.62 -4.82 -2.96
N LYS A 173 -2.91 -4.79 -2.62
CA LYS A 173 -3.96 -5.63 -3.21
C LYS A 173 -5.18 -4.77 -3.53
N LEU A 174 -5.60 -4.80 -4.78
CA LEU A 174 -6.85 -4.22 -5.25
C LEU A 174 -7.93 -5.31 -5.27
N THR A 175 -9.10 -4.97 -4.74
CA THR A 175 -10.35 -5.73 -4.95
C THR A 175 -11.39 -4.80 -5.54
N VAL A 176 -12.17 -5.28 -6.50
CA VAL A 176 -13.30 -4.56 -7.10
C VAL A 176 -14.52 -5.45 -6.98
N ASP A 177 -15.62 -4.92 -6.47
CA ASP A 177 -16.89 -5.66 -6.37
C ASP A 177 -17.75 -5.48 -7.63
N ALA A 178 -18.90 -6.17 -7.69
CA ALA A 178 -19.78 -6.14 -8.84
C ALA A 178 -20.47 -4.78 -9.08
N SER A 179 -20.40 -3.85 -8.11
CA SER A 179 -20.86 -2.47 -8.30
C SER A 179 -19.78 -1.56 -8.91
N GLY A 180 -18.56 -2.07 -9.06
CA GLY A 180 -17.40 -1.31 -9.50
C GLY A 180 -16.66 -0.58 -8.38
N LYS A 181 -17.07 -0.74 -7.11
CA LYS A 181 -16.35 -0.15 -5.97
C LYS A 181 -15.01 -0.86 -5.80
N GLY A 182 -13.93 -0.09 -5.85
CA GLY A 182 -12.56 -0.55 -5.61
C GLY A 182 -12.14 -0.37 -4.16
N THR A 183 -11.40 -1.33 -3.60
CA THR A 183 -10.72 -1.21 -2.32
C THR A 183 -9.26 -1.61 -2.49
N LEU A 184 -8.35 -0.67 -2.25
CA LEU A 184 -6.90 -0.87 -2.26
C LEU A 184 -6.42 -1.07 -0.82
N THR A 185 -5.79 -2.20 -0.55
CA THR A 185 -5.22 -2.56 0.75
C THR A 185 -3.72 -2.76 0.65
N ALA A 186 -3.00 -2.67 1.77
CA ALA A 186 -1.58 -3.00 1.87
C ALA A 186 -1.21 -3.33 3.32
N THR A 187 -0.02 -3.88 3.53
CA THR A 187 0.58 -4.02 4.86
C THR A 187 1.44 -2.79 5.17
N LEU A 188 1.16 -2.11 6.27
CA LEU A 188 2.01 -1.06 6.81
C LEU A 188 2.93 -1.57 7.91
N SER A 189 4.11 -1.02 7.97
CA SER A 189 5.01 -1.04 9.14
C SER A 189 5.64 0.34 9.29
N GLY A 190 6.30 0.60 10.41
CA GLY A 190 6.97 1.88 10.60
C GLY A 190 7.54 2.00 12.00
N ILE A 191 7.99 3.20 12.30
CA ILE A 191 8.55 3.56 13.59
C ILE A 191 7.64 4.58 14.26
N ALA A 192 7.30 4.33 15.53
CA ALA A 192 6.75 5.34 16.42
C ALA A 192 7.88 6.17 17.02
N LYS A 193 7.75 7.49 16.99
CA LYS A 193 8.70 8.42 17.58
C LYS A 193 7.97 9.39 18.48
N ASP A 194 8.61 9.72 19.60
CA ASP A 194 8.16 10.79 20.46
C ASP A 194 8.52 12.14 19.82
N GLN A 195 7.54 13.03 19.67
CA GLN A 195 7.79 14.37 19.14
C GLN A 195 8.58 15.25 20.13
N SER A 196 8.48 14.97 21.43
CA SER A 196 9.21 15.70 22.48
C SER A 196 10.68 15.29 22.59
N ASP A 197 11.03 14.08 22.12
CA ASP A 197 12.40 13.61 21.97
C ASP A 197 12.59 12.92 20.61
N PRO A 198 12.74 13.72 19.54
CA PRO A 198 12.88 13.19 18.19
C PRO A 198 14.20 12.45 17.97
N GLU A 199 15.16 12.51 18.91
CA GLU A 199 16.46 11.84 18.82
C GLU A 199 16.47 10.46 19.51
N ALA A 200 15.59 10.21 20.50
CA ALA A 200 15.47 8.90 21.17
C ALA A 200 15.18 7.73 20.21
N PRO A 201 15.70 6.51 20.42
CA PRO A 201 15.40 5.37 19.56
C PRO A 201 13.90 5.14 19.40
N GLY A 202 13.42 5.13 18.16
CA GLY A 202 12.01 4.91 17.88
C GLY A 202 11.59 3.44 18.10
N VAL A 203 10.30 3.21 18.26
CA VAL A 203 9.71 1.89 18.50
C VAL A 203 9.15 1.31 17.21
N THR A 204 9.56 0.10 16.83
CA THR A 204 8.99 -0.58 15.66
C THR A 204 7.54 -0.95 15.91
N LEU A 205 6.66 -0.50 15.01
CA LEU A 205 5.24 -0.82 15.04
C LEU A 205 4.97 -2.22 14.45
N PRO A 206 3.95 -2.93 14.95
CA PRO A 206 3.53 -4.19 14.36
C PRO A 206 3.02 -3.99 12.93
N LYS A 207 3.32 -4.96 12.07
CA LYS A 207 2.80 -4.98 10.70
C LYS A 207 1.28 -5.04 10.72
N THR A 208 0.63 -4.10 10.04
CA THR A 208 -0.82 -3.95 10.06
C THR A 208 -1.38 -3.89 8.65
N ASN A 209 -2.36 -4.74 8.33
CA ASN A 209 -3.08 -4.62 7.07
C ASN A 209 -4.10 -3.49 7.16
N VAL A 210 -4.05 -2.55 6.23
CA VAL A 210 -4.93 -1.38 6.20
C VAL A 210 -5.56 -1.20 4.83
N THR A 211 -6.61 -0.39 4.80
CA THR A 211 -7.18 0.14 3.56
C THR A 211 -6.45 1.44 3.21
N LEU A 212 -5.76 1.48 2.09
CA LEU A 212 -5.09 2.69 1.60
C LEU A 212 -6.08 3.64 0.92
N ALA A 213 -7.01 3.09 0.14
CA ALA A 213 -7.97 3.87 -0.63
C ALA A 213 -9.25 3.05 -0.87
N GLU A 214 -10.39 3.74 -0.85
CA GLU A 214 -11.64 3.25 -1.40
C GLU A 214 -11.96 4.07 -2.64
N VAL A 215 -12.38 3.44 -3.74
CA VAL A 215 -12.75 4.11 -5.00
C VAL A 215 -14.22 3.80 -5.29
N PRO A 216 -15.12 4.80 -5.42
CA PRO A 216 -16.55 4.54 -5.61
C PRO A 216 -16.86 3.84 -6.94
N ASN A 217 -16.12 4.19 -7.99
CA ASN A 217 -16.17 3.53 -9.29
C ASN A 217 -14.75 3.41 -9.84
N PHE A 218 -14.16 2.22 -9.73
CA PHE A 218 -12.79 1.96 -10.17
C PHE A 218 -12.62 2.13 -11.68
N TYR A 219 -13.62 1.73 -12.47
CA TYR A 219 -13.55 1.75 -13.94
C TYR A 219 -13.95 3.08 -14.58
N SER A 220 -14.21 4.14 -13.81
CA SER A 220 -14.66 5.44 -14.33
C SER A 220 -13.67 6.11 -15.30
N SER A 221 -12.41 5.69 -15.28
CA SER A 221 -11.31 6.22 -16.09
C SER A 221 -10.68 5.16 -17.00
N GLY A 222 -11.43 4.08 -17.30
CA GLY A 222 -10.95 2.97 -18.10
C GLY A 222 -12.04 1.94 -18.38
N SER A 223 -11.70 0.67 -18.31
CA SER A 223 -12.62 -0.43 -18.62
C SER A 223 -12.24 -1.71 -17.89
N ILE A 224 -13.16 -2.66 -17.81
CA ILE A 224 -12.88 -3.99 -17.24
C ILE A 224 -11.70 -4.67 -17.96
N ALA A 225 -11.51 -4.43 -19.27
CA ALA A 225 -10.48 -5.07 -20.07
C ALA A 225 -9.06 -4.49 -19.87
N THR A 226 -8.96 -3.22 -19.46
CA THR A 226 -7.68 -2.50 -19.40
C THR A 226 -7.32 -1.95 -18.02
N GLY A 227 -8.28 -1.95 -17.09
CA GLY A 227 -8.14 -1.33 -15.77
C GLY A 227 -8.54 0.14 -15.78
N ALA A 228 -7.82 0.97 -15.01
CA ALA A 228 -8.16 2.37 -14.75
C ALA A 228 -6.92 3.25 -14.88
N SER A 229 -7.03 4.34 -15.63
CA SER A 229 -5.93 5.30 -15.82
C SER A 229 -5.83 6.35 -14.70
N ALA A 230 -6.95 6.62 -14.02
CA ALA A 230 -7.07 7.61 -12.95
C ALA A 230 -8.25 7.25 -12.02
N ALA A 231 -8.11 6.16 -11.26
CA ALA A 231 -9.06 5.79 -10.22
C ALA A 231 -8.97 6.79 -9.06
N GLN A 232 -10.07 7.51 -8.78
CA GLN A 232 -10.11 8.59 -7.79
C GLN A 232 -10.52 8.07 -6.40
N PRO A 233 -9.66 8.10 -5.38
CA PRO A 233 -10.03 7.72 -4.03
C PRO A 233 -11.10 8.63 -3.41
N ASN A 234 -11.94 8.03 -2.59
CA ASN A 234 -13.02 8.67 -1.85
C ASN A 234 -12.51 9.28 -0.54
N TYR A 235 -11.85 10.43 -0.65
CA TYR A 235 -11.36 11.20 0.50
C TYR A 235 -12.35 12.28 0.95
N LEU A 236 -12.94 13.02 0.00
CA LEU A 236 -13.75 14.20 0.28
C LEU A 236 -15.05 13.84 1.03
N GLY A 237 -15.36 14.61 2.07
CA GLY A 237 -16.52 14.39 2.92
C GLY A 237 -16.44 13.18 3.85
N LYS A 238 -15.33 12.42 3.84
CA LYS A 238 -15.12 11.33 4.79
C LYS A 238 -14.85 11.86 6.19
N VAL A 239 -15.60 11.34 7.15
CA VAL A 239 -15.41 11.58 8.57
C VAL A 239 -14.55 10.49 9.17
N VAL A 240 -13.70 10.83 10.14
CA VAL A 240 -12.85 9.90 10.87
C VAL A 240 -12.99 10.09 12.37
N THR A 241 -12.95 8.99 13.11
CA THR A 241 -12.78 9.03 14.56
C THR A 241 -11.30 9.23 14.86
N THR A 242 -10.97 10.34 15.51
CA THR A 242 -9.59 10.67 15.90
C THR A 242 -9.28 10.13 17.29
N HIS A 243 -7.99 9.86 17.55
CA HIS A 243 -7.54 9.51 18.90
C HIS A 243 -7.68 10.74 19.82
N PRO A 244 -7.97 10.57 21.12
CA PRO A 244 -8.10 11.69 22.06
C PRO A 244 -6.87 12.61 22.11
N ASP A 245 -5.67 12.03 21.94
CA ASP A 245 -4.41 12.78 21.96
C ASP A 245 -4.00 13.35 20.57
N ALA A 246 -4.80 13.10 19.53
CA ALA A 246 -4.58 13.66 18.20
C ALA A 246 -5.42 14.92 18.00
N ALA A 247 -4.97 15.82 17.13
CA ALA A 247 -5.78 16.97 16.72
C ALA A 247 -7.13 16.47 16.15
N PRO A 248 -8.28 17.03 16.55
CA PRO A 248 -9.56 16.58 16.03
C PRO A 248 -9.65 16.83 14.51
N GLN A 249 -10.48 16.05 13.83
CA GLN A 249 -10.89 16.42 12.47
C GLN A 249 -11.70 17.72 12.56
N SER A 250 -11.31 18.72 11.77
CA SER A 250 -12.02 20.00 11.74
C SER A 250 -13.45 19.82 11.23
N ALA A 251 -14.32 20.75 11.62
CA ALA A 251 -15.69 20.80 11.12
C ALA A 251 -15.71 20.92 9.58
N SER A 252 -16.73 20.35 8.95
CA SER A 252 -16.96 20.52 7.51
C SER A 252 -17.15 21.98 7.15
N GLY A 253 -16.63 22.40 6.00
CA GLY A 253 -16.77 23.80 5.54
C GLY A 253 -15.81 24.21 4.43
N THR A 254 -14.80 23.37 4.14
CA THR A 254 -13.85 23.59 3.04
C THR A 254 -14.05 22.56 1.93
N ALA A 255 -13.65 22.91 0.71
CA ALA A 255 -13.73 22.02 -0.46
C ALA A 255 -12.82 20.78 -0.36
N TYR A 256 -11.92 20.74 0.62
CA TYR A 256 -10.96 19.67 0.87
C TYR A 256 -11.21 18.96 2.21
N HIS A 257 -12.35 19.22 2.87
CA HIS A 257 -12.72 18.48 4.08
C HIS A 257 -12.84 16.99 3.75
N GLY A 258 -12.22 16.14 4.56
CA GLY A 258 -12.17 14.72 4.29
C GLY A 258 -11.13 13.97 5.12
N SER A 259 -10.99 12.69 4.81
CA SER A 259 -10.07 11.78 5.52
C SER A 259 -9.67 10.59 4.65
N TRP A 260 -8.47 10.07 4.92
CA TRP A 260 -8.08 8.72 4.54
C TRP A 260 -8.91 7.66 5.30
N PRO A 261 -8.89 6.38 4.87
CA PRO A 261 -9.64 5.32 5.54
C PRO A 261 -9.30 5.18 7.04
N GLN A 262 -10.30 4.86 7.86
CA GLN A 262 -10.18 4.84 9.33
C GLN A 262 -9.02 3.97 9.83
N ASN A 263 -8.85 2.75 9.32
CA ASN A 263 -7.78 1.86 9.78
C ASN A 263 -6.38 2.34 9.37
N PHE A 264 -6.25 3.08 8.28
CA PHE A 264 -5.01 3.76 7.92
C PHE A 264 -4.71 4.92 8.88
N VAL A 265 -5.71 5.75 9.19
CA VAL A 265 -5.55 6.83 10.19
C VAL A 265 -5.21 6.28 11.57
N ASN A 266 -5.81 5.16 11.98
CA ASN A 266 -5.50 4.48 13.24
C ASN A 266 -4.04 4.01 13.28
N PHE A 267 -3.51 3.44 12.19
CA PHE A 267 -2.09 3.08 12.11
C PHE A 267 -1.21 4.33 12.24
N GLN A 268 -1.57 5.41 11.55
CA GLN A 268 -0.81 6.66 11.60
C GLN A 268 -0.93 7.38 12.95
N ASN A 269 -1.93 7.06 13.77
CA ASN A 269 -1.94 7.52 15.15
C ASN A 269 -0.78 6.94 15.95
N ALA A 270 -0.46 5.65 15.73
CA ALA A 270 0.66 5.00 16.40
C ALA A 270 2.03 5.53 15.94
N THR A 271 2.12 6.14 14.75
CA THR A 271 3.33 6.82 14.27
C THR A 271 3.44 8.28 14.76
N GLY A 272 2.34 8.88 15.23
CA GLY A 272 2.23 10.31 15.49
C GLY A 272 1.89 11.16 14.24
N LEU A 273 1.54 10.52 13.11
CA LEU A 273 1.24 11.20 11.84
C LEU A 273 -0.25 11.31 11.51
N SER A 274 -1.16 10.90 12.40
CA SER A 274 -2.60 10.81 12.09
C SER A 274 -3.18 12.08 11.45
N SER A 275 -2.87 13.25 12.01
CA SER A 275 -3.36 14.55 11.54
C SER A 275 -2.92 14.92 10.12
N TYR A 276 -1.90 14.28 9.54
CA TYR A 276 -1.46 14.48 8.16
C TYR A 276 -2.35 13.77 7.12
N TRP A 277 -3.37 13.02 7.58
CA TRP A 277 -4.20 12.17 6.74
C TRP A 277 -5.70 12.47 6.86
N TYR A 278 -6.07 13.61 7.43
CA TYR A 278 -7.43 14.16 7.42
C TYR A 278 -7.38 15.68 7.54
N SER A 279 -8.51 16.33 7.26
CA SER A 279 -8.69 17.77 7.49
C SER A 279 -8.64 18.08 8.99
N SER A 280 -7.48 18.51 9.49
CA SER A 280 -7.23 18.74 10.92
C SER A 280 -7.34 20.23 11.29
N GLY A 281 -7.73 21.09 10.34
CA GLY A 281 -7.74 22.55 10.47
C GLY A 281 -6.39 23.21 10.19
N GLY A 282 -5.40 22.44 9.72
CA GLY A 282 -4.07 22.97 9.41
C GLY A 282 -3.98 23.58 8.01
N ALA A 283 -3.02 24.50 7.81
CA ALA A 283 -2.81 25.17 6.52
C ALA A 283 -2.51 24.19 5.36
N ALA A 284 -1.99 23.00 5.67
CA ALA A 284 -1.68 21.96 4.69
C ALA A 284 -2.86 21.02 4.36
N ASP A 285 -4.05 21.21 4.94
CA ASP A 285 -5.20 20.30 4.77
C ASP A 285 -5.55 20.02 3.30
N ALA A 286 -5.48 21.04 2.43
CA ALA A 286 -5.73 20.88 1.00
C ALA A 286 -4.73 19.93 0.29
N LEU A 287 -3.54 19.73 0.87
CA LEU A 287 -2.50 18.87 0.31
C LEU A 287 -2.69 17.39 0.68
N LYS A 288 -3.53 17.10 1.68
CA LYS A 288 -3.76 15.75 2.23
C LYS A 288 -4.73 14.91 1.37
N VAL A 289 -5.49 15.58 0.49
CA VAL A 289 -6.42 14.93 -0.44
C VAL A 289 -5.68 13.88 -1.26
N GLN A 290 -6.28 12.68 -1.33
CA GLN A 290 -5.71 11.58 -2.10
C GLN A 290 -5.67 11.91 -3.60
N LEU A 291 -4.50 11.73 -4.19
CA LEU A 291 -4.33 11.83 -5.64
C LEU A 291 -4.92 10.58 -6.32
N PRO A 292 -5.40 10.68 -7.57
CA PRO A 292 -5.79 9.51 -8.32
C PRO A 292 -4.62 8.54 -8.53
N PHE A 293 -4.93 7.26 -8.67
CA PHE A 293 -3.95 6.22 -8.99
C PHE A 293 -4.31 5.50 -10.29
N SER A 294 -3.33 4.86 -10.92
CA SER A 294 -3.55 4.04 -12.11
C SER A 294 -3.32 2.56 -11.80
N VAL A 295 -4.12 1.70 -12.43
CA VAL A 295 -3.93 0.25 -12.46
C VAL A 295 -4.21 -0.20 -13.88
N ASN A 296 -3.15 -0.51 -14.62
CA ASN A 296 -3.24 -0.94 -16.01
C ASN A 296 -2.89 -2.42 -16.12
N TYR A 297 -3.67 -3.19 -16.88
CA TYR A 297 -3.40 -4.61 -17.08
C TYR A 297 -3.92 -5.10 -18.43
N SER A 298 -3.50 -6.31 -18.80
CA SER A 298 -4.14 -7.10 -19.84
C SER A 298 -4.79 -8.34 -19.25
N ILE A 299 -5.82 -8.83 -19.92
CA ILE A 299 -6.50 -10.08 -19.61
C ILE A 299 -6.11 -11.15 -20.62
N ALA A 300 -6.02 -12.41 -20.19
CA ALA A 300 -5.89 -13.52 -21.11
C ALA A 300 -7.13 -13.62 -22.03
N GLY A 301 -6.91 -13.95 -23.30
CA GLY A 301 -7.97 -14.23 -24.29
C GLY A 301 -8.90 -15.36 -23.85
#